data_AF-A0A3D3S040-F1
#
_entry.id   AF-A0A3D3S040-F1
#
_cell.length_a   1.000
_cell.length_b   1.000
_cell.length_c   1.000
_cell.angle_alpha   90.00
_cell.angle_beta   90.00
_cell.angle_gamma   90.00
#
_symmetry.space_group_name_H-M   'P 1'
#
loop_
_entity.id
_entity.type
_entity.pdbx_description
1 polymer ?
#
loop_
_entity_poly.entity_id
_entity_poly.type
_entity_poly.pdbx_seq_one_letter_code
_entity_poly.pdbx_strand_id
1 'polypeptide(L)'
;MEASVQIDGTLQAPRLAGTAELHDGRAAVPALGIELREARARLSGDGGDTVRLTGSLRSGTGTLRLDGEGTRRPDGLSARLTLSGERVKIVDTAQLQAHVSPDLNVALADGRLDVSGALTVPQALIRAQDRPPAVQASPDVVVRGREVADGAPVATHADVRVRLGDDVRVDAYGFQGQLGGAVRLQQRPDGTAAVSGQVAVAEGQYTFYGQRLPVTEGELRYAGGPPDNPGLSITAARTIGSVTAGVRLR
;
A
#
# COMPACT_ATOMS: atom_id res chain seq x y z
N MET A 1 -29.47 -2.28 4.37
CA MET A 1 -29.21 -1.21 3.38
C MET A 1 -30.49 -0.44 3.25
N GLU A 2 -30.46 0.86 3.53
CA GLU A 2 -31.59 1.76 3.37
C GLU A 2 -31.20 2.83 2.37
N ALA A 3 -32.00 3.01 1.33
CA ALA A 3 -31.70 3.94 0.26
C ALA A 3 -32.99 4.66 -0.14
N SER A 4 -33.01 5.97 0.07
CA SER A 4 -34.02 6.87 -0.48
C SER A 4 -33.31 7.79 -1.46
N VAL A 5 -33.12 7.30 -2.67
CA VAL A 5 -32.42 8.03 -3.74
C VAL A 5 -33.42 8.34 -4.83
N GLN A 6 -33.62 9.62 -5.11
CA GLN A 6 -34.30 10.07 -6.31
C GLN A 6 -33.21 10.41 -7.34
N ILE A 7 -33.18 9.63 -8.42
CA ILE A 7 -32.31 9.87 -9.55
C ILE A 7 -33.19 10.43 -10.66
N ASP A 8 -33.05 11.73 -10.90
CA ASP A 8 -33.75 12.44 -11.96
C ASP A 8 -32.75 12.98 -12.98
N GLY A 9 -33.17 13.42 -14.18
CA GLY A 9 -32.27 13.94 -15.21
C GLY A 9 -31.90 12.91 -16.30
N THR A 10 -30.87 13.19 -17.09
CA THR A 10 -30.50 12.36 -18.25
C THR A 10 -29.32 11.44 -17.88
N LEU A 11 -29.10 10.34 -18.63
CA LEU A 11 -27.92 9.49 -18.45
C LEU A 11 -26.58 10.26 -18.53
N GLN A 12 -26.57 11.40 -19.22
CA GLN A 12 -25.40 12.29 -19.33
C GLN A 12 -25.33 13.33 -18.20
N ALA A 13 -26.44 13.59 -17.50
CA ALA A 13 -26.55 14.52 -16.37
C ALA A 13 -27.56 14.03 -15.32
N PRO A 14 -27.27 12.94 -14.59
CA PRO A 14 -28.14 12.46 -13.52
C PRO A 14 -28.03 13.41 -12.32
N ARG A 15 -29.17 13.93 -11.88
CA ARG A 15 -29.34 14.67 -10.63
C ARG A 15 -29.58 13.67 -9.52
N LEU A 16 -28.59 13.57 -8.63
CA LEU A 16 -28.66 12.72 -7.45
C LEU A 16 -29.20 13.55 -6.29
N ALA A 17 -30.49 13.38 -5.98
CA ALA A 17 -31.12 13.95 -4.81
C ALA A 17 -31.41 12.85 -3.79
N GLY A 18 -31.02 13.08 -2.54
CA GLY A 18 -31.30 12.18 -1.43
C GLY A 18 -30.07 11.49 -0.88
N THR A 19 -30.31 10.40 -0.15
CA THR A 19 -29.33 9.74 0.70
C THR A 19 -29.36 8.24 0.50
N ALA A 20 -28.18 7.65 0.29
CA ALA A 20 -27.99 6.21 0.29
C ALA A 20 -27.11 5.82 1.48
N GLU A 21 -27.55 4.83 2.25
CA GLU A 21 -26.82 4.34 3.41
C GLU A 21 -26.57 2.83 3.35
N LEU A 22 -25.31 2.49 3.55
CA LEU A 22 -24.87 1.13 3.84
C LEU A 22 -24.67 1.01 5.35
N HIS A 23 -25.33 0.01 5.93
CA HIS A 23 -25.18 -0.38 7.33
C HIS A 23 -24.69 -1.82 7.39
N ASP A 24 -23.68 -2.07 8.23
CA ASP A 24 -23.11 -3.38 8.55
C ASP A 24 -22.70 -4.23 7.33
N GLY A 25 -22.16 -3.58 6.31
CA GLY A 25 -21.62 -4.23 5.12
C GLY A 25 -20.43 -5.14 5.43
N ARG A 26 -20.30 -6.20 4.63
CA ARG A 26 -19.19 -7.15 4.70
C ARG A 26 -18.71 -7.51 3.30
N ALA A 27 -17.40 -7.68 3.17
CA ALA A 27 -16.80 -8.12 1.91
C ALA A 27 -15.54 -8.93 2.21
N ALA A 28 -15.38 -10.07 1.54
CA ALA A 28 -14.12 -10.81 1.54
C ALA A 28 -13.30 -10.41 0.33
N VAL A 29 -11.99 -10.27 0.49
CA VAL A 29 -11.04 -10.09 -0.61
C VAL A 29 -10.05 -11.26 -0.57
N PRO A 30 -10.42 -12.44 -1.11
CA PRO A 30 -9.62 -13.66 -0.98
C PRO A 30 -8.19 -13.51 -1.50
N ALA A 31 -7.98 -12.73 -2.56
CA ALA A 31 -6.66 -12.46 -3.12
C ALA A 31 -5.70 -11.77 -2.13
N LEU A 32 -6.23 -11.03 -1.16
CA LEU A 32 -5.45 -10.37 -0.11
C LEU A 32 -5.56 -11.09 1.24
N GLY A 33 -6.36 -12.15 1.35
CA GLY A 33 -6.62 -12.87 2.60
C GLY A 33 -7.36 -12.05 3.67
N ILE A 34 -8.04 -10.97 3.28
CA ILE A 34 -8.70 -10.06 4.23
C ILE A 34 -10.23 -10.16 4.17
N GLU A 35 -10.86 -9.83 5.29
CA GLU A 35 -12.29 -9.63 5.43
C GLU A 35 -12.55 -8.21 5.94
N LEU A 36 -13.38 -7.47 5.22
CA LEU A 36 -13.90 -6.16 5.59
C LEU A 36 -15.23 -6.36 6.30
N ARG A 37 -15.37 -5.75 7.48
CA ARG A 37 -16.52 -5.91 8.37
C ARG A 37 -17.02 -4.56 8.85
N GLU A 38 -18.26 -4.53 9.35
CA GLU A 38 -18.88 -3.32 9.91
C GLU A 38 -18.78 -2.12 8.95
N ALA A 39 -18.85 -2.39 7.65
CA ALA A 39 -18.73 -1.35 6.65
C ALA A 39 -19.99 -0.48 6.69
N ARG A 40 -19.77 0.81 6.90
CA ARG A 40 -20.80 1.83 6.91
C ARG A 40 -20.42 2.88 5.89
N ALA A 41 -21.38 3.31 5.09
CA ALA A 41 -21.17 4.38 4.13
C ALA A 41 -22.44 5.19 3.99
N ARG A 42 -22.28 6.51 3.85
CA ARG A 42 -23.37 7.42 3.55
C ARG A 42 -22.96 8.26 2.36
N LEU A 43 -23.74 8.16 1.30
CA LEU A 43 -23.67 9.03 0.13
C LEU A 43 -24.87 9.97 0.18
N SER A 44 -24.63 11.27 0.03
CA SER A 44 -25.69 12.27 -0.02
C SER A 44 -25.48 13.25 -1.16
N GLY A 45 -26.54 13.56 -1.88
CA GLY A 45 -26.59 14.62 -2.88
C GLY A 45 -27.83 15.49 -2.66
N ASP A 46 -27.70 16.77 -2.98
CA ASP A 46 -28.78 17.77 -2.85
C ASP A 46 -29.59 17.97 -4.14
N GLY A 47 -29.36 17.13 -5.16
CA GLY A 47 -29.94 17.28 -6.50
C GLY A 47 -29.17 18.24 -7.41
N GLY A 48 -28.11 18.87 -6.89
CA GLY A 48 -27.14 19.61 -7.68
C GLY A 48 -26.04 18.71 -8.24
N ASP A 49 -24.91 19.33 -8.55
CA ASP A 49 -23.74 18.65 -9.12
C ASP A 49 -22.78 18.10 -8.05
N THR A 50 -23.04 18.37 -6.78
CA THR A 50 -22.16 17.97 -5.67
C THR A 50 -22.74 16.79 -4.89
N VAL A 51 -21.87 15.83 -4.59
CA VAL A 51 -22.15 14.67 -3.76
C VAL A 51 -21.12 14.59 -2.64
N ARG A 52 -21.55 14.10 -1.48
CA ARG A 52 -20.69 13.88 -0.32
C ARG A 52 -20.73 12.42 0.07
N LEU A 53 -19.56 11.84 0.32
CA LEU A 53 -19.37 10.46 0.71
C LEU A 53 -18.63 10.41 2.03
N THR A 54 -19.23 9.75 3.02
CA THR A 54 -18.55 9.40 4.26
C THR A 54 -18.62 7.89 4.45
N GLY A 55 -17.64 7.31 5.09
CA GLY A 55 -17.66 5.89 5.38
C GLY A 55 -16.62 5.44 6.38
N SER A 56 -16.85 4.26 6.92
CA SER A 56 -15.92 3.57 7.78
C SER A 56 -16.02 2.07 7.58
N LEU A 57 -14.92 1.36 7.74
CA LEU A 57 -14.92 -0.10 7.76
C LEU A 57 -13.88 -0.61 8.76
N ARG A 58 -14.03 -1.87 9.17
CA ARG A 58 -13.02 -2.59 9.95
C ARG A 58 -12.32 -3.63 9.08
N SER A 59 -11.00 -3.71 9.22
CA SER A 59 -10.19 -4.78 8.63
C SER A 59 -9.16 -5.26 9.66
N GLY A 60 -9.22 -6.55 10.00
CA GLY A 60 -8.51 -7.08 11.16
C GLY A 60 -8.98 -6.39 12.45
N THR A 61 -8.05 -5.86 13.22
CA THR A 61 -8.31 -5.05 14.43
C THR A 61 -8.41 -3.56 14.16
N GLY A 62 -8.07 -3.12 12.95
CA GLY A 62 -8.02 -1.72 12.56
C GLY A 62 -9.31 -1.17 12.01
N THR A 63 -9.41 0.15 11.97
CA THR A 63 -10.54 0.89 11.39
C THR A 63 -10.04 1.87 10.35
N LEU A 64 -10.69 1.87 9.19
CA LEU A 64 -10.46 2.79 8.09
C LEU A 64 -11.66 3.74 8.00
N ARG A 65 -11.42 5.02 7.77
CA ARG A 65 -12.43 6.05 7.56
C ARG A 65 -12.12 6.78 6.27
N LEU A 66 -13.18 7.15 5.57
CA LEU A 66 -13.11 7.95 4.36
C LEU A 66 -14.13 9.09 4.46
N ASP A 67 -13.73 10.27 4.02
CA ASP A 67 -14.60 11.44 3.88
C ASP A 67 -14.21 12.14 2.60
N GLY A 68 -15.18 12.36 1.72
CA GLY A 68 -14.94 13.01 0.45
C GLY A 68 -16.15 13.74 -0.09
N GLU A 69 -15.85 14.58 -1.07
CA GLU A 69 -16.81 15.34 -1.86
C GLU A 69 -16.45 15.17 -3.33
N GLY A 70 -17.46 15.15 -4.19
CA GLY A 70 -17.30 15.15 -5.63
C GLY A 70 -18.24 16.18 -6.24
N THR A 71 -17.75 16.94 -7.20
CA THR A 71 -18.54 17.90 -7.98
C THR A 71 -18.40 17.56 -9.46
N ARG A 72 -19.54 17.33 -10.11
CA ARG A 72 -19.62 17.23 -11.56
C ARG A 72 -19.45 18.62 -12.17
N ARG A 73 -18.68 18.71 -13.24
CA ARG A 73 -18.48 19.92 -14.03
C ARG A 73 -18.70 19.59 -15.52
N PRO A 74 -18.94 20.59 -16.38
CA PRO A 74 -19.12 20.35 -17.82
C PRO A 74 -17.92 19.66 -18.49
N ASP A 75 -16.72 19.86 -17.95
CA ASP A 75 -15.43 19.35 -18.41
C ASP A 75 -14.98 18.06 -17.72
N GLY A 76 -15.69 17.58 -16.69
CA GLY A 76 -15.39 16.31 -16.04
C GLY A 76 -15.83 16.22 -14.58
N LEU A 77 -15.31 15.21 -13.88
CA LEU A 77 -15.52 15.02 -12.44
C LEU A 77 -14.33 15.59 -11.68
N SER A 78 -14.61 16.46 -10.70
CA SER A 78 -13.63 16.80 -9.67
C SER A 78 -14.03 16.17 -8.34
N ALA A 79 -13.09 15.58 -7.62
CA ALA A 79 -13.35 14.98 -6.32
C ALA A 79 -12.17 15.16 -5.37
N ARG A 80 -12.47 15.20 -4.07
CA ARG A 80 -11.49 15.11 -2.99
C ARG A 80 -11.93 14.06 -2.00
N LEU A 81 -10.99 13.28 -1.52
CA LEU A 81 -11.19 12.22 -0.56
C LEU A 81 -10.04 12.25 0.45
N THR A 82 -10.39 12.22 1.72
CA THR A 82 -9.47 11.98 2.82
C THR A 82 -9.65 10.53 3.27
N LEU A 83 -8.54 9.84 3.49
CA LEU A 83 -8.50 8.46 3.94
C LEU A 83 -7.63 8.39 5.18
N SER A 84 -8.25 8.11 6.33
CA SER A 84 -7.55 8.00 7.61
C SER A 84 -7.82 6.64 8.25
N GLY A 85 -6.85 6.08 8.94
CA GLY A 85 -7.06 4.81 9.61
C GLY A 85 -5.97 4.45 10.59
N GLU A 86 -6.28 3.46 11.42
CA GLU A 86 -5.36 2.94 12.43
C GLU A 86 -5.30 1.42 12.35
N ARG A 87 -4.08 0.89 12.19
CA ARG A 87 -3.76 -0.55 12.17
C ARG A 87 -4.64 -1.38 11.23
N VAL A 88 -5.06 -0.80 10.12
CA VAL A 88 -5.91 -1.43 9.10
C VAL A 88 -5.14 -2.56 8.44
N LYS A 89 -5.67 -3.79 8.52
CA LYS A 89 -5.07 -4.94 7.84
C LYS A 89 -5.31 -4.83 6.34
N ILE A 90 -4.25 -4.77 5.54
CA ILE A 90 -4.34 -4.60 4.07
C ILE A 90 -4.03 -5.88 3.31
N VAL A 91 -3.31 -6.82 3.94
CA VAL A 91 -2.98 -8.12 3.36
C VAL A 91 -2.68 -9.09 4.50
N ASP A 92 -3.12 -10.34 4.33
CA ASP A 92 -2.94 -11.44 5.27
C ASP A 92 -2.79 -12.76 4.51
N THR A 93 -1.65 -12.88 3.82
CA THR A 93 -1.26 -14.07 3.07
C THR A 93 -0.10 -14.77 3.77
N ALA A 94 0.21 -16.01 3.37
CA ALA A 94 1.33 -16.74 3.95
C ALA A 94 2.68 -16.03 3.73
N GLN A 95 2.82 -15.33 2.60
CA GLN A 95 4.01 -14.62 2.16
C GLN A 95 4.07 -13.17 2.67
N LEU A 96 2.93 -12.54 2.90
CA LEU A 96 2.85 -11.13 3.28
C LEU A 96 1.68 -10.87 4.22
N GLN A 97 1.98 -10.35 5.40
CA GLN A 97 1.00 -9.82 6.33
C GLN A 97 1.35 -8.37 6.60
N ALA A 98 0.39 -7.44 6.53
CA ALA A 98 0.66 -6.04 6.82
C ALA A 98 -0.55 -5.30 7.39
N HIS A 99 -0.24 -4.45 8.38
CA HIS A 99 -1.14 -3.46 8.94
C HIS A 99 -0.62 -2.06 8.63
N VAL A 100 -1.51 -1.14 8.29
CA VAL A 100 -1.17 0.24 7.98
C VAL A 100 -2.07 1.22 8.72
N SER A 101 -1.53 2.40 9.00
CA SER A 101 -2.26 3.56 9.51
C SER A 101 -2.11 4.70 8.50
N PRO A 102 -3.03 4.82 7.53
CA PRO A 102 -2.97 5.86 6.51
C PRO A 102 -3.48 7.21 7.06
N ASP A 103 -2.93 8.28 6.53
CA ASP A 103 -3.46 9.64 6.55
C ASP A 103 -3.17 10.25 5.16
N LEU A 104 -4.11 10.03 4.24
CA LEU A 104 -3.94 10.29 2.81
C LEU A 104 -5.03 11.24 2.31
N ASN A 105 -4.63 12.12 1.40
CA ASN A 105 -5.51 12.95 0.60
C ASN A 105 -5.43 12.48 -0.85
N VAL A 106 -6.58 12.28 -1.47
CA VAL A 106 -6.74 11.88 -2.86
C VAL A 106 -7.58 12.94 -3.55
N ALA A 107 -7.08 13.53 -4.62
CA ALA A 107 -7.79 14.48 -5.45
C ALA A 107 -7.91 13.96 -6.88
N LEU A 108 -9.08 14.13 -7.49
CA LEU A 108 -9.32 13.91 -8.90
C LEU A 108 -9.69 15.25 -9.53
N ALA A 109 -8.97 15.66 -10.55
CA ALA A 109 -9.28 16.84 -11.35
C ALA A 109 -8.71 16.67 -12.77
N ASP A 110 -9.46 17.10 -13.79
CA ASP A 110 -9.00 17.13 -15.18
C ASP A 110 -8.47 15.77 -15.69
N GLY A 111 -9.07 14.67 -15.21
CA GLY A 111 -8.64 13.30 -15.54
C GLY A 111 -7.33 12.85 -14.88
N ARG A 112 -6.83 13.61 -13.89
CA ARG A 112 -5.62 13.31 -13.13
C ARG A 112 -5.96 12.97 -11.69
N LEU A 113 -5.28 11.96 -11.16
CA LEU A 113 -5.39 11.52 -9.78
C LEU A 113 -4.13 11.94 -9.01
N ASP A 114 -4.29 12.76 -7.98
CA ASP A 114 -3.21 13.20 -7.09
C ASP A 114 -3.39 12.54 -5.72
N VAL A 115 -2.40 11.77 -5.27
CA VAL A 115 -2.39 11.11 -3.96
C VAL A 115 -1.26 11.68 -3.12
N SER A 116 -1.55 12.19 -1.93
CA SER A 116 -0.54 12.76 -1.05
C SER A 116 -0.78 12.39 0.42
N GLY A 117 0.26 12.38 1.24
CA GLY A 117 0.11 12.25 2.69
C GLY A 117 1.17 11.37 3.34
N ALA A 118 0.74 10.65 4.38
CA ALA A 118 1.60 9.78 5.17
C ALA A 118 0.96 8.40 5.37
N LEU A 119 1.81 7.38 5.43
CA LEU A 119 1.43 6.00 5.70
C LEU A 119 2.40 5.43 6.74
N THR A 120 1.89 5.09 7.91
CA THR A 120 2.67 4.34 8.89
C THR A 120 2.40 2.85 8.72
N VAL A 121 3.45 2.02 8.73
CA VAL A 121 3.37 0.56 8.71
C VAL A 121 3.74 0.06 10.12
N PRO A 122 2.79 0.04 11.08
CA PRO A 122 3.09 -0.39 12.45
C PRO A 122 3.53 -1.85 12.53
N GLN A 123 3.06 -2.71 11.62
CA GLN A 123 3.40 -4.12 11.60
C GLN A 123 3.39 -4.65 10.17
N ALA A 124 4.43 -5.39 9.81
CA ALA A 124 4.45 -6.19 8.59
C ALA A 124 5.33 -7.43 8.78
N LEU A 125 4.98 -8.50 8.10
CA LEU A 125 5.77 -9.72 8.04
C LEU A 125 5.88 -10.15 6.58
N ILE A 126 7.09 -10.10 6.07
CA ILE A 126 7.43 -10.50 4.70
C ILE A 126 8.15 -11.84 4.78
N ARG A 127 7.62 -12.85 4.07
CA ARG A 127 8.23 -14.18 3.95
C ARG A 127 8.49 -14.49 2.48
N ALA A 128 9.73 -14.72 2.11
CA ALA A 128 10.08 -15.31 0.82
C ALA A 128 10.48 -16.77 1.02
N GLN A 129 10.02 -17.66 0.15
CA GLN A 129 10.43 -19.07 0.23
C GLN A 129 11.87 -19.22 -0.29
N ASP A 130 12.70 -19.98 0.44
CA ASP A 130 14.12 -20.23 0.15
C ASP A 130 14.39 -21.03 -1.15
N ARG A 131 13.34 -21.45 -1.86
CA ARG A 131 13.49 -22.23 -3.10
C ARG A 131 13.01 -21.40 -4.29
N PRO A 132 13.91 -20.92 -5.18
CA PRO A 132 13.48 -20.65 -6.54
C PRO A 132 12.89 -21.95 -7.10
N PRO A 133 11.69 -21.94 -7.72
CA PRO A 133 11.24 -23.12 -8.43
C PRO A 133 12.35 -23.51 -9.42
N ALA A 134 12.75 -24.79 -9.37
CA ALA A 134 13.75 -25.35 -10.26
C ALA A 134 13.15 -25.49 -11.67
N VAL A 135 12.86 -24.37 -12.32
CA VAL A 135 12.65 -24.25 -13.76
C VAL A 135 13.04 -22.82 -14.12
N GLN A 136 14.11 -22.66 -14.91
CA GLN A 136 14.25 -21.49 -15.76
C GLN A 136 13.01 -21.45 -16.66
N ALA A 137 12.00 -20.66 -16.27
CA ALA A 137 11.07 -20.17 -17.27
C ALA A 137 11.83 -19.07 -18.01
N SER A 138 12.11 -19.33 -19.28
CA SER A 138 12.52 -18.34 -20.28
C SER A 138 11.75 -17.03 -20.09
N PRO A 139 12.31 -15.87 -20.50
CA PRO A 139 11.63 -14.58 -20.45
C PRO A 139 10.50 -14.55 -21.48
N ASP A 140 9.41 -15.24 -21.17
CA ASP A 140 8.17 -15.26 -21.95
C ASP A 140 7.00 -15.75 -21.08
N VAL A 141 6.92 -15.19 -19.86
CA VAL A 141 5.66 -15.17 -19.12
C VAL A 141 5.05 -13.79 -19.29
N VAL A 142 4.36 -13.61 -20.41
CA VAL A 142 3.31 -12.61 -20.50
C VAL A 142 2.27 -12.99 -19.46
N VAL A 143 2.10 -12.18 -18.41
CA VAL A 143 0.98 -12.29 -17.48
C VAL A 143 -0.29 -11.92 -18.27
N ARG A 144 -0.82 -12.88 -19.04
CA ARG A 144 -2.16 -12.80 -19.62
C ARG A 144 -3.13 -13.17 -18.52
N GLY A 145 -3.79 -12.16 -17.97
CA GLY A 145 -4.81 -12.36 -16.95
C GLY A 145 -5.01 -11.18 -16.02
N ARG A 146 -4.88 -9.95 -16.54
CA ARG A 146 -5.54 -8.82 -15.92
C ARG A 146 -6.38 -8.20 -17.01
N GLU A 147 -7.64 -8.61 -17.08
CA GLU A 147 -8.69 -7.71 -17.55
C GLU A 147 -8.72 -6.58 -16.52
N VAL A 148 -7.76 -5.65 -16.66
CA VAL A 148 -7.94 -4.29 -16.18
C VAL A 148 -9.11 -3.81 -17.01
N ALA A 149 -10.22 -3.47 -16.37
CA ALA A 149 -11.34 -2.84 -17.05
C ALA A 149 -10.78 -1.78 -18.01
N ASP A 150 -11.12 -1.90 -19.30
CA ASP A 150 -10.69 -1.03 -20.40
C ASP A 150 -11.08 0.43 -20.10
N GLY A 151 -10.23 1.09 -19.32
CA GLY A 151 -10.21 2.52 -19.08
C GLY A 151 -8.79 2.99 -19.37
N ALA A 152 -8.67 4.10 -20.08
CA ALA A 152 -7.37 4.74 -20.27
C ALA A 152 -6.67 4.89 -18.91
N PRO A 153 -5.36 4.59 -18.80
CA PRO A 153 -4.64 4.68 -17.53
C PRO A 153 -4.80 6.11 -16.98
N VAL A 154 -5.45 6.24 -15.83
CA VAL A 154 -5.62 7.53 -15.17
C VAL A 154 -4.23 8.04 -14.80
N ALA A 155 -3.88 9.21 -15.33
CA ALA A 155 -2.64 9.90 -15.05
C ALA A 155 -2.53 10.13 -13.53
N THR A 156 -1.68 9.34 -12.85
CA THR A 156 -1.61 9.29 -11.39
C THR A 156 -0.30 9.89 -10.88
N HIS A 157 -0.40 10.99 -10.15
CA HIS A 157 0.66 11.55 -9.36
C HIS A 157 0.54 11.07 -7.90
N ALA A 158 1.67 10.71 -7.29
CA ALA A 158 1.70 10.33 -5.88
C ALA A 158 2.88 10.98 -5.15
N ASP A 159 2.67 11.39 -3.90
CA ASP A 159 3.71 11.84 -2.97
C ASP A 159 3.38 11.38 -1.55
N VAL A 160 3.89 10.20 -1.18
CA VAL A 160 3.53 9.52 0.05
C VAL A 160 4.77 9.27 0.89
N ARG A 161 4.75 9.76 2.13
CA ARG A 161 5.77 9.44 3.13
C ARG A 161 5.39 8.15 3.85
N VAL A 162 6.21 7.13 3.73
CA VAL A 162 6.03 5.83 4.38
C VAL A 162 6.99 5.72 5.54
N ARG A 163 6.48 5.39 6.73
CA ARG A 163 7.29 5.15 7.92
C ARG A 163 7.08 3.72 8.40
N LEU A 164 8.17 3.00 8.61
CA LEU A 164 8.16 1.67 9.20
C LEU A 164 8.12 1.81 10.72
N GLY A 165 7.21 1.09 11.36
CA GLY A 165 7.15 0.95 12.81
C GLY A 165 8.12 -0.12 13.32
N ASP A 166 8.00 -0.45 14.60
CA ASP A 166 8.96 -1.31 15.29
C ASP A 166 8.73 -2.82 15.05
N ASP A 167 7.62 -3.20 14.40
CA ASP A 167 7.27 -4.61 14.15
C ASP A 167 7.19 -4.94 12.65
N VAL A 168 8.17 -4.44 11.88
CA VAL A 168 8.32 -4.77 10.46
C VAL A 168 9.41 -5.82 10.32
N ARG A 169 9.03 -7.05 9.99
CA ARG A 169 9.91 -8.21 9.95
C ARG A 169 10.03 -8.78 8.55
N VAL A 170 11.22 -9.26 8.23
CA VAL A 170 11.53 -9.95 6.98
C VAL A 170 12.17 -11.29 7.31
N ASP A 171 11.70 -12.33 6.62
CA ASP A 171 12.22 -13.70 6.63
C ASP A 171 12.33 -14.16 5.17
N ALA A 172 13.47 -13.91 4.55
CA ALA A 172 13.63 -14.07 3.11
C ALA A 172 15.09 -14.33 2.73
N TYR A 173 15.32 -15.33 1.88
CA TYR A 173 16.64 -15.59 1.27
C TYR A 173 17.76 -15.73 2.31
N GLY A 174 17.47 -16.44 3.42
CA GLY A 174 18.40 -16.61 4.54
C GLY A 174 18.56 -15.39 5.46
N PHE A 175 17.98 -14.23 5.15
CA PHE A 175 17.91 -13.08 6.05
C PHE A 175 16.67 -13.15 6.93
N GLN A 176 16.89 -12.97 8.24
CA GLN A 176 15.82 -12.81 9.22
C GLN A 176 16.10 -11.57 10.06
N GLY A 177 15.20 -10.61 10.06
CA GLY A 177 15.43 -9.38 10.80
C GLY A 177 14.24 -8.44 10.88
N GLN A 178 14.43 -7.41 11.70
CA GLN A 178 13.51 -6.31 11.92
C GLN A 178 14.03 -5.08 11.19
N LEU A 179 13.13 -4.44 10.43
CA LEU A 179 13.42 -3.25 9.65
C LEU A 179 12.76 -2.03 10.30
N GLY A 180 13.42 -0.90 10.21
CA GLY A 180 12.90 0.41 10.62
C GLY A 180 13.30 1.50 9.63
N GLY A 181 12.79 2.70 9.83
CA GLY A 181 13.13 3.87 9.01
C GLY A 181 11.97 4.44 8.24
N ALA A 182 12.27 5.24 7.22
CA ALA A 182 11.27 5.97 6.45
C ALA A 182 11.73 6.22 5.03
N VAL A 183 10.76 6.18 4.12
CA VAL A 183 10.95 6.47 2.70
C VAL A 183 9.86 7.39 2.20
N ARG A 184 10.13 8.13 1.12
CA ARG A 184 9.16 8.93 0.39
C ARG A 184 9.02 8.33 -1.01
N LEU A 185 7.82 7.90 -1.33
CA LEU A 185 7.43 7.44 -2.66
C LEU A 185 6.87 8.62 -3.45
N GLN A 186 7.45 8.88 -4.60
CA GLN A 186 6.96 9.86 -5.56
C GLN A 186 6.66 9.16 -6.88
N GLN A 187 5.48 9.39 -7.46
CA GLN A 187 5.12 8.86 -8.77
C GLN A 187 4.71 10.00 -9.69
N ARG A 188 5.20 9.97 -10.92
CA ARG A 188 4.79 10.89 -11.98
C ARG A 188 3.59 10.34 -12.76
N PRO A 189 2.80 11.20 -13.43
CA PRO A 189 1.66 10.79 -14.23
C PRO A 189 1.95 9.77 -15.35
N ASP A 190 3.19 9.68 -15.81
CA ASP A 190 3.68 8.71 -16.80
C ASP A 190 3.96 7.31 -16.20
N GLY A 191 3.72 7.13 -14.90
CA GLY A 191 3.97 5.90 -14.15
C GLY A 191 5.38 5.79 -13.59
N THR A 192 6.27 6.74 -13.85
CA THR A 192 7.64 6.71 -13.33
C THR A 192 7.63 6.94 -11.82
N ALA A 193 8.02 5.92 -11.05
CA ALA A 193 8.13 5.96 -9.61
C ALA A 193 9.59 6.19 -9.15
N ALA A 194 9.74 6.99 -8.10
CA ALA A 194 10.99 7.30 -7.45
C ALA A 194 10.83 7.15 -5.93
N VAL A 195 11.76 6.47 -5.29
CA VAL A 195 11.80 6.35 -3.82
C VAL A 195 13.05 7.02 -3.31
N SER A 196 12.92 7.77 -2.21
CA SER A 196 14.04 8.37 -1.49
C SER A 196 13.92 8.11 0.00
N GLY A 197 15.05 8.02 0.70
CA GLY A 197 15.08 7.77 2.15
C GLY A 197 15.90 6.55 2.52
N GLN A 198 15.66 6.01 3.72
CA GLN A 198 16.51 4.99 4.31
C GLN A 198 15.66 3.99 5.10
N VAL A 199 16.00 2.71 4.92
CA VAL A 199 15.53 1.61 5.74
C VAL A 199 16.74 1.00 6.43
N ALA A 200 16.69 0.83 7.74
CA ALA A 200 17.76 0.26 8.54
C ALA A 200 17.34 -1.11 9.08
N VAL A 201 18.31 -2.00 9.25
CA VAL A 201 18.13 -3.26 9.97
C VAL A 201 18.34 -2.96 11.46
N ALA A 202 17.25 -2.95 12.23
CA ALA A 202 17.30 -2.72 13.67
C ALA A 202 17.92 -3.92 14.42
N GLU A 203 17.56 -5.12 13.98
CA GLU A 203 18.09 -6.39 14.48
C GLU A 203 18.01 -7.41 13.36
N GLY A 204 19.00 -8.28 13.20
CA GLY A 204 18.90 -9.34 12.22
C GLY A 204 20.02 -10.36 12.28
N GLN A 205 19.78 -11.47 11.58
CA GLN A 205 20.73 -12.53 11.34
C GLN A 205 20.67 -12.95 9.88
N TYR A 206 21.82 -13.34 9.34
CA TYR A 206 21.94 -13.88 8.01
C TYR A 206 22.46 -15.31 8.09
N THR A 207 21.76 -16.24 7.47
CA THR A 207 22.18 -17.64 7.38
C THR A 207 22.93 -17.85 6.08
N PHE A 208 24.24 -18.12 6.18
CA PHE A 208 25.11 -18.34 5.04
C PHE A 208 25.88 -19.66 5.21
N TYR A 209 25.75 -20.57 4.24
CA TYR A 209 26.30 -21.94 4.33
C TYR A 209 25.96 -22.67 5.64
N GLY A 210 24.71 -22.53 6.10
CA GLY A 210 24.23 -23.14 7.35
C GLY A 210 24.77 -22.47 8.63
N GLN A 211 25.59 -21.43 8.51
CA GLN A 211 26.09 -20.64 9.64
C GLN A 211 25.21 -19.41 9.84
N ARG A 212 24.79 -19.18 11.09
CA ARG A 212 24.09 -17.96 11.49
C ARG A 212 25.10 -16.87 11.82
N LEU A 213 25.04 -15.76 11.08
CA LEU A 213 25.87 -14.58 11.24
C LEU A 213 24.98 -13.42 11.70
N PRO A 214 25.19 -12.86 12.90
CA PRO A 214 24.42 -11.69 13.32
C PRO A 214 24.77 -10.49 12.42
N VAL A 215 23.76 -9.70 12.09
CA VAL A 215 23.92 -8.46 11.33
C VAL A 215 24.39 -7.38 12.30
N THR A 216 25.57 -6.83 12.05
CA THR A 216 26.15 -5.76 12.88
C THR A 216 25.80 -4.38 12.34
N GLU A 217 25.60 -4.27 11.03
CA GLU A 217 25.23 -3.04 10.35
C GLU A 217 24.41 -3.40 9.11
N GLY A 218 23.27 -2.75 8.90
CA GLY A 218 22.41 -3.00 7.75
C GLY A 218 21.60 -1.78 7.36
N GLU A 219 21.78 -1.33 6.12
CA GLU A 219 21.08 -0.18 5.55
C GLU A 219 20.68 -0.46 4.10
N LEU A 220 19.48 -0.03 3.75
CA LEU A 220 19.00 0.16 2.39
C LEU A 220 18.77 1.64 2.18
N ARG A 221 19.44 2.22 1.19
CA ARG A 221 19.35 3.64 0.85
C ARG A 221 18.71 3.82 -0.51
N TYR A 222 17.67 4.64 -0.53
CA TYR A 222 16.97 5.03 -1.74
C TYR A 222 17.40 6.44 -2.15
N ALA A 223 17.98 6.57 -3.33
CA ALA A 223 18.59 7.82 -3.82
C ALA A 223 17.67 8.65 -4.74
N GLY A 224 16.36 8.38 -4.76
CA GLY A 224 15.41 9.02 -5.70
C GLY A 224 15.27 8.27 -7.03
N GLY A 225 15.68 7.01 -7.07
CA GLY A 225 15.56 6.11 -8.23
C GLY A 225 14.39 5.12 -8.10
N PRO A 226 14.32 4.12 -8.99
CA PRO A 226 13.29 3.09 -8.97
C PRO A 226 13.14 2.39 -7.60
N PRO A 227 11.91 2.04 -7.17
CA PRO A 227 11.66 1.37 -5.89
C PRO A 227 12.35 0.01 -5.72
N ASP A 228 12.69 -0.67 -6.81
CA ASP A 228 13.28 -2.00 -6.84
C ASP A 228 14.81 -2.01 -6.80
N ASN A 229 15.45 -0.83 -6.84
CA ASN A 229 16.90 -0.70 -6.89
C ASN A 229 17.48 0.20 -5.77
N PRO A 230 17.34 -0.19 -4.49
CA PRO A 230 18.04 0.49 -3.39
C PRO A 230 19.54 0.20 -3.42
N GLY A 231 20.34 1.16 -2.95
CA GLY A 231 21.72 0.87 -2.53
C GLY A 231 21.69 0.04 -1.25
N LEU A 232 22.32 -1.13 -1.26
CA LEU A 232 22.36 -2.05 -0.12
C LEU A 232 23.72 -1.95 0.58
N SER A 233 23.76 -1.91 1.91
CA SER A 233 24.98 -2.07 2.68
C SER A 233 24.69 -2.89 3.92
N ILE A 234 25.09 -4.16 3.90
CA ILE A 234 24.88 -5.07 5.03
C ILE A 234 26.20 -5.74 5.39
N THR A 235 26.55 -5.71 6.68
CA THR A 235 27.65 -6.45 7.27
C THR A 235 27.08 -7.43 8.29
N ALA A 236 27.35 -8.73 8.08
CA ALA A 236 27.04 -9.78 9.04
C ALA A 236 28.31 -10.54 9.40
N ALA A 237 28.64 -10.62 10.67
CA ALA A 237 29.91 -11.20 11.11
C ALA A 237 29.77 -11.87 12.48
N ARG A 238 30.54 -12.94 12.68
CA ARG A 238 30.68 -13.63 13.96
C ARG A 238 32.14 -13.68 14.33
N THR A 239 32.45 -13.30 15.56
CA THR A 239 33.79 -13.41 16.15
C THR A 239 33.83 -14.58 17.12
N ILE A 240 34.83 -15.46 16.96
CA ILE A 240 35.08 -16.59 17.87
C ILE A 240 36.57 -16.55 18.25
N GLY A 241 36.88 -16.25 19.51
CA GLY A 241 38.27 -16.03 19.94
C GLY A 241 38.87 -14.81 19.23
N SER A 242 39.99 -14.99 18.53
CA SER A 242 40.67 -13.96 17.74
C SER A 242 40.28 -13.94 16.25
N VAL A 243 39.40 -14.84 15.80
CA VAL A 243 39.03 -15.00 14.38
C VAL A 243 37.64 -14.42 14.13
N THR A 244 37.53 -13.51 13.16
CA THR A 244 36.25 -12.97 12.68
C THR A 244 35.95 -13.51 11.30
N ALA A 245 34.81 -14.17 11.15
CA ALA A 245 34.27 -14.61 9.86
C ALA A 245 33.00 -13.82 9.56
N GLY A 246 32.87 -13.28 8.35
CA GLY A 246 31.72 -12.45 8.00
C GLY A 246 31.52 -12.27 6.50
N VAL A 247 30.36 -11.73 6.15
CA VAL A 247 29.92 -11.39 4.79
C VAL A 247 29.60 -9.89 4.76
N ARG A 248 30.00 -9.23 3.68
CA ARG A 248 29.65 -7.84 3.39
C ARG A 248 29.02 -7.75 2.01
N LEU A 249 27.80 -7.23 1.95
CA LEU A 249 27.04 -6.96 0.72
C LEU A 249 27.03 -5.47 0.45
N ARG A 250 27.27 -5.07 -0.80
CA ARG A 250 27.24 -3.70 -1.32
C ARG A 250 26.59 -3.67 -2.69
#